data_AF-A0A6I6GSW5-F1
#
_entry.id   AF-A0A6I6GSW5-F1
#
_cell.length_a   1.000
_cell.length_b   1.000
_cell.length_c   1.000
_cell.angle_alpha   90.00
_cell.angle_beta   90.00
_cell.angle_gamma   90.00
#
_symmetry.space_group_name_H-M   'P 1'
#
loop_
_entity.id
_entity.type
_entity.pdbx_description
1 polymer ?
#
loop_
_entity_poly.entity_id
_entity_poly.type
_entity_poly.pdbx_seq_one_letter_code
_entity_poly.pdbx_strand_id
1 'polypeptide(L)'
;MRPGSFFDSKAIELELGVRVERIDITSGVAHTSTGAELTFDQLALATGARARRLGVPGASLKGVVYLRDLSDADRLRSAMVDARRAVVIGGGFIGLEAAAALAGRGIDVTIVEATDRLMGRAVTTLLSSWFSDLHETHGVTVRCGAGVVALDGKGKVSSVALADGSSLPADLVVIGIGVEPRTELAEEIGLTVDRGIVVDNRSRCSDPEIVAVGDVTVLPHPLDPTATIRLESVQNATDQADVAAATLLGQEREYSAVPWFWSDQYDAKLQMVGAPSAYDELVMRGSPDDGAFTVLAYAHGRLVGAECINSAADFVAVRRALAAGITLPVDRVADPTVRLKTLL
;
A
#
# COMPACT_ATOMS: atom_id res chain seq x y z
N MET A 1 -0.25 5.60 18.93
CA MET A 1 -1.67 6.01 18.97
C MET A 1 -1.79 7.28 19.80
N ARG A 2 -2.77 8.14 19.50
CA ARG A 2 -3.05 9.33 20.34
C ARG A 2 -3.69 8.87 21.66
N PRO A 3 -3.35 9.47 22.81
CA PRO A 3 -3.97 9.09 24.09
C PRO A 3 -5.45 9.52 24.12
N GLY A 4 -6.27 8.89 24.97
CA GLY A 4 -7.70 9.24 25.13
C GLY A 4 -7.92 10.74 25.36
N SER A 5 -7.08 11.36 26.21
CA SER A 5 -7.11 12.78 26.52
C SER A 5 -6.98 13.71 25.30
N PHE A 6 -6.38 13.24 24.21
CA PHE A 6 -6.33 13.99 22.96
C PHE A 6 -7.74 14.17 22.38
N PHE A 7 -8.53 13.10 22.32
CA PHE A 7 -9.87 13.10 21.74
C PHE A 7 -10.83 13.93 22.60
N ASP A 8 -10.77 13.76 23.92
CA ASP A 8 -11.54 14.56 24.88
C ASP A 8 -11.29 16.06 24.71
N SER A 9 -10.01 16.46 24.61
CA SER A 9 -9.63 17.87 24.44
C SER A 9 -10.09 18.49 23.11
N LYS A 10 -10.48 17.65 22.16
CA LYS A 10 -10.98 18.03 20.83
C LYS A 10 -12.48 17.79 20.68
N ALA A 11 -13.16 17.38 21.76
CA ALA A 11 -14.57 16.98 21.73
C ALA A 11 -14.86 15.94 20.64
N ILE A 12 -13.95 14.97 20.47
CA ILE A 12 -14.14 13.83 19.56
C ILE A 12 -14.63 12.66 20.39
N GLU A 13 -15.88 12.26 20.16
CA GLU A 13 -16.42 10.99 20.68
C GLU A 13 -15.80 9.82 19.92
N LEU A 14 -15.22 8.86 20.65
CA LEU A 14 -14.47 7.75 20.08
C LEU A 14 -15.07 6.41 20.51
N GLU A 15 -15.79 5.78 19.60
CA GLU A 15 -16.39 4.46 19.79
C GLU A 15 -15.46 3.36 19.23
N LEU A 16 -14.76 2.64 20.12
CA LEU A 16 -13.84 1.56 19.76
C LEU A 16 -14.47 0.19 19.92
N GLY A 17 -14.10 -0.76 19.07
CA GLY A 17 -14.64 -2.13 19.11
C GLY A 17 -16.11 -2.22 18.67
N VAL A 18 -16.67 -1.12 18.18
CA VAL A 18 -18.04 -1.01 17.66
C VAL A 18 -17.97 -1.01 16.13
N ARG A 19 -18.66 -1.96 15.50
CA ARG A 19 -18.77 -2.01 14.03
C ARG A 19 -20.07 -1.35 13.61
N VAL A 20 -20.02 -0.43 12.65
CA VAL A 20 -21.21 0.01 11.92
C VAL A 20 -21.63 -1.11 10.96
N GLU A 21 -22.86 -1.57 11.07
CA GLU A 21 -23.40 -2.70 10.29
C GLU A 21 -24.35 -2.26 9.19
N ARG A 22 -25.05 -1.14 9.40
CA ARG A 22 -25.99 -0.55 8.44
C ARG A 22 -26.04 0.95 8.61
N ILE A 23 -26.26 1.67 7.52
CA ILE A 23 -26.49 3.12 7.51
C ILE A 23 -27.84 3.40 6.86
N ASP A 24 -28.66 4.22 7.52
CA ASP A 24 -29.90 4.75 6.99
C ASP A 24 -29.70 6.24 6.68
N ILE A 25 -29.43 6.57 5.41
CA ILE A 25 -29.21 7.96 4.99
C ILE A 25 -30.47 8.81 5.20
N THR A 26 -31.66 8.24 4.97
CA THR A 26 -32.93 9.00 5.02
C THR A 26 -33.19 9.55 6.43
N SER A 27 -32.89 8.76 7.45
CA SER A 27 -33.05 9.15 8.86
C SER A 27 -31.79 9.73 9.49
N GLY A 28 -30.63 9.65 8.83
CA GLY A 28 -29.35 10.08 9.38
C GLY A 28 -28.89 9.21 10.54
N VAL A 29 -29.08 7.88 10.46
CA VAL A 29 -28.76 6.95 11.56
C VAL A 29 -27.84 5.84 11.10
N ALA A 30 -26.75 5.62 11.83
CA ALA A 30 -25.89 4.45 11.70
C ALA A 30 -26.21 3.44 12.80
N HIS A 31 -26.45 2.19 12.41
CA HIS A 31 -26.73 1.08 13.32
C HIS A 31 -25.47 0.28 13.56
N THR A 32 -25.18 0.00 14.83
CA THR A 32 -23.94 -0.66 15.22
C THR A 32 -24.16 -2.11 15.66
N SER A 33 -23.07 -2.88 15.70
CA SER A 33 -23.04 -4.27 16.18
C SER A 33 -23.41 -4.44 17.65
N THR A 34 -23.50 -3.35 18.40
CA THR A 34 -23.96 -3.37 19.80
C THR A 34 -25.47 -3.14 19.93
N GLY A 35 -26.15 -2.84 18.82
CA GLY A 35 -27.54 -2.40 18.79
C GLY A 35 -27.70 -0.89 19.03
N ALA A 36 -26.63 -0.16 19.32
CA ALA A 36 -26.68 1.30 19.44
C ALA A 36 -26.93 1.97 18.09
N GLU A 37 -27.64 3.10 18.14
CA GLU A 37 -27.94 3.99 17.02
C GLU A 37 -27.13 5.29 17.18
N LEU A 38 -26.42 5.67 16.12
CA LEU A 38 -25.62 6.89 16.07
C LEU A 38 -26.25 7.83 15.05
N THR A 39 -26.79 8.95 15.50
CA THR A 39 -27.36 9.99 14.63
C THR A 39 -26.26 10.86 14.03
N PHE A 40 -26.38 11.22 12.77
CA PHE A 40 -25.43 12.10 12.08
C PHE A 40 -26.16 13.04 11.10
N ASP A 41 -25.63 14.26 10.97
CA ASP A 41 -26.04 15.20 9.92
C ASP A 41 -25.19 15.05 8.64
N GLN A 42 -23.96 14.58 8.80
CA GLN A 42 -22.98 14.40 7.73
C GLN A 42 -22.20 13.09 7.96
N LEU A 43 -21.80 12.44 6.86
CA LEU A 43 -21.16 11.12 6.90
C LEU A 43 -19.81 11.13 6.19
N ALA A 44 -18.80 10.57 6.85
CA ALA A 44 -17.49 10.28 6.27
C ALA A 44 -17.21 8.77 6.33
N LEU A 45 -17.03 8.14 5.16
CA LEU A 45 -16.65 6.73 5.05
C LEU A 45 -15.12 6.58 5.00
N ALA A 46 -14.54 6.16 6.11
CA ALA A 46 -13.10 5.93 6.28
C ALA A 46 -12.76 4.45 6.56
N THR A 47 -13.49 3.52 5.94
CA THR A 47 -13.43 2.07 6.23
C THR A 47 -12.13 1.40 5.76
N GLY A 48 -11.36 2.07 4.91
CA GLY A 48 -10.08 1.57 4.40
C GLY A 48 -10.21 0.26 3.63
N ALA A 49 -9.23 -0.63 3.83
CA ALA A 49 -9.13 -1.90 3.12
C ALA A 49 -8.87 -3.09 4.07
N ARG A 50 -9.09 -4.30 3.56
CA ARG A 50 -8.78 -5.60 4.19
C ARG A 50 -7.71 -6.33 3.40
N ALA A 51 -6.91 -7.18 4.06
CA ALA A 51 -6.03 -8.09 3.35
C ALA A 51 -6.85 -9.03 2.44
N ARG A 52 -6.45 -9.16 1.18
CA ARG A 52 -7.03 -10.12 0.25
C ARG A 52 -6.77 -11.54 0.76
N ARG A 53 -7.81 -12.37 0.79
CA ARG A 53 -7.71 -13.75 1.26
C ARG A 53 -7.17 -14.68 0.18
N LEU A 54 -6.29 -15.60 0.56
CA LEU A 54 -5.78 -16.63 -0.33
C LEU A 54 -6.83 -17.75 -0.47
N GLY A 55 -7.40 -17.89 -1.66
CA GLY A 55 -8.47 -18.85 -1.96
C GLY A 55 -7.97 -20.25 -2.31
N VAL A 56 -7.15 -20.87 -1.45
CA VAL A 56 -6.63 -22.25 -1.66
C VAL A 56 -6.92 -23.14 -0.45
N PRO A 57 -7.02 -24.48 -0.62
CA PRO A 57 -7.11 -25.41 0.51
C PRO A 57 -5.98 -25.18 1.51
N GLY A 58 -6.32 -25.24 2.80
CA GLY A 58 -5.34 -25.07 3.89
C GLY A 58 -4.99 -23.63 4.27
N ALA A 59 -5.57 -22.62 3.62
CA ALA A 59 -5.36 -21.19 3.96
C ALA A 59 -5.79 -20.79 5.39
N SER A 60 -6.49 -21.68 6.12
CA SER A 60 -6.92 -21.51 7.51
C SER A 60 -6.11 -22.32 8.53
N LEU A 61 -5.06 -23.04 8.10
CA LEU A 61 -4.21 -23.83 9.00
C LEU A 61 -3.49 -22.93 10.01
N LYS A 62 -3.20 -23.48 11.21
CA LYS A 62 -2.32 -22.80 12.16
C LYS A 62 -0.95 -22.53 11.51
N GLY A 63 -0.39 -21.36 11.76
CA GLY A 63 0.87 -20.91 11.15
C GLY A 63 0.69 -20.18 9.82
N VAL A 64 -0.53 -20.07 9.29
CA VAL A 64 -0.86 -19.17 8.19
C VAL A 64 -1.32 -17.83 8.78
N VAL A 65 -0.64 -16.75 8.44
CA VAL A 65 -0.91 -15.40 8.94
C VAL A 65 -1.01 -14.40 7.81
N TYR A 66 -1.78 -13.34 8.05
CA TYR A 66 -1.87 -12.16 7.20
C TYR A 66 -1.23 -10.99 7.96
N LEU A 67 -1.05 -9.85 7.30
CA LEU A 67 -0.56 -8.64 7.94
C LEU A 67 -1.35 -7.42 7.48
N ARG A 68 -2.31 -6.97 8.30
CA ARG A 68 -3.06 -5.73 8.05
C ARG A 68 -3.27 -4.90 9.31
N ASP A 69 -3.61 -5.53 10.42
CA ASP A 69 -3.86 -4.84 11.69
C ASP A 69 -2.89 -5.27 12.79
N LEU A 70 -3.02 -4.67 13.97
CA LEU A 70 -2.17 -4.97 15.13
C LEU A 70 -2.28 -6.43 15.56
N SER A 71 -3.49 -7.02 15.49
CA SER A 71 -3.70 -8.41 15.91
C SER A 71 -2.99 -9.39 14.97
N ASP A 72 -2.94 -9.07 13.68
CA ASP A 72 -2.15 -9.81 12.70
C ASP A 72 -0.64 -9.71 12.98
N ALA A 73 -0.15 -8.52 13.34
CA ALA A 73 1.25 -8.33 13.74
C ALA A 73 1.61 -9.13 15.01
N ASP A 74 0.72 -9.16 16.00
CA ASP A 74 0.90 -9.96 17.23
C ASP A 74 0.89 -11.47 16.95
N ARG A 75 0.03 -11.93 16.03
CA ARG A 75 0.01 -13.31 15.55
C ARG A 75 1.30 -13.68 14.83
N LEU A 76 1.79 -12.82 13.94
CA LEU A 76 3.07 -13.02 13.27
C LEU A 76 4.22 -13.08 14.28
N ARG A 77 4.32 -12.10 15.19
CA ARG A 77 5.32 -12.08 16.26
C ARG A 77 5.32 -13.36 17.08
N SER A 78 4.14 -13.86 17.44
CA SER A 78 4.00 -15.10 18.20
C SER A 78 4.40 -16.32 17.37
N ALA A 79 4.02 -16.38 16.10
CA ALA A 79 4.35 -17.48 15.21
C ALA A 79 5.85 -17.55 14.88
N MET A 80 6.55 -16.42 14.89
CA MET A 80 7.99 -16.33 14.62
C MET A 80 8.87 -16.97 15.71
N VAL A 81 8.35 -17.19 16.93
CA VAL A 81 9.16 -17.73 18.05
C VAL A 81 9.67 -19.13 17.77
N ASP A 82 8.83 -19.98 17.18
CA ASP A 82 9.15 -21.39 16.89
C ASP A 82 9.37 -21.66 15.40
N ALA A 83 9.29 -20.62 14.56
CA ALA A 83 9.42 -20.75 13.11
C ALA A 83 10.88 -21.00 12.73
N ARG A 84 11.09 -21.97 11.84
CA ARG A 84 12.40 -22.24 11.23
C ARG A 84 12.38 -22.00 9.73
N ARG A 85 11.22 -22.22 9.09
CA ARG A 85 11.04 -22.07 7.64
C ARG A 85 9.76 -21.31 7.37
N ALA A 86 9.87 -20.17 6.71
CA ALA A 86 8.74 -19.34 6.33
C ALA A 86 8.59 -19.27 4.80
N VAL A 87 7.35 -19.36 4.34
CA VAL A 87 7.01 -18.99 2.96
C VAL A 87 6.19 -17.71 2.99
N VAL A 88 6.65 -16.68 2.27
CA VAL A 88 5.90 -15.44 2.04
C VAL A 88 5.22 -15.52 0.68
N ILE A 89 3.89 -15.47 0.65
CA ILE A 89 3.10 -15.52 -0.58
C ILE A 89 2.70 -14.09 -0.95
N GLY A 90 3.25 -13.60 -2.06
CA GLY A 90 3.13 -12.23 -2.56
C GLY A 90 4.42 -11.43 -2.36
N GLY A 91 5.00 -10.98 -3.47
CA GLY A 91 6.23 -10.18 -3.58
C GLY A 91 5.97 -8.68 -3.71
N GLY A 92 4.91 -8.16 -3.07
CA GLY A 92 4.67 -6.73 -2.90
C GLY A 92 5.36 -6.16 -1.65
N PHE A 93 5.29 -4.85 -1.42
CA PHE A 93 5.96 -4.16 -0.30
C PHE A 93 5.82 -4.89 1.05
N ILE A 94 4.58 -5.18 1.48
CA ILE A 94 4.31 -5.84 2.77
C ILE A 94 4.91 -7.25 2.83
N GLY A 95 4.86 -8.00 1.73
CA GLY A 95 5.48 -9.33 1.67
C GLY A 95 6.99 -9.24 1.80
N LEU A 96 7.62 -8.31 1.08
CA LEU A 96 9.06 -8.09 1.16
C LEU A 96 9.52 -7.57 2.53
N GLU A 97 8.80 -6.65 3.15
CA GLU A 97 9.08 -6.19 4.51
C GLU A 97 8.95 -7.33 5.54
N ALA A 98 7.94 -8.18 5.41
CA ALA A 98 7.79 -9.36 6.24
C ALA A 98 8.94 -10.37 6.01
N ALA A 99 9.33 -10.59 4.76
CA ALA A 99 10.47 -11.45 4.41
C ALA A 99 11.77 -10.93 5.05
N ALA A 100 12.03 -9.62 4.96
CA ALA A 100 13.19 -9.00 5.58
C ALA A 100 13.19 -9.15 7.12
N ALA A 101 12.04 -8.96 7.76
CA ALA A 101 11.90 -9.12 9.20
C ALA A 101 12.08 -10.59 9.66
N LEU A 102 11.65 -11.56 8.85
CA LEU A 102 11.82 -12.99 9.10
C LEU A 102 13.29 -13.40 8.90
N ALA A 103 13.90 -13.03 7.78
CA ALA A 103 15.29 -13.32 7.46
C ALA A 103 16.26 -12.71 8.48
N GLY A 104 16.00 -11.47 8.92
CA GLY A 104 16.76 -10.80 9.99
C GLY A 104 16.70 -11.50 11.36
N ARG A 105 15.77 -12.45 11.55
CA ARG A 105 15.71 -13.34 12.73
C ARG A 105 16.35 -14.72 12.49
N GLY A 106 16.98 -14.94 11.34
CA GLY A 106 17.60 -16.21 10.98
C GLY A 106 16.60 -17.31 10.58
N ILE A 107 15.37 -16.95 10.24
CA ILE A 107 14.39 -17.89 9.68
C ILE A 107 14.74 -18.11 8.20
N ASP A 108 14.68 -19.35 7.73
CA ASP A 108 14.85 -19.69 6.31
C ASP A 108 13.59 -19.24 5.53
N VAL A 109 13.73 -18.27 4.63
CA VAL A 109 12.60 -17.62 3.95
C VAL A 109 12.60 -17.93 2.47
N THR A 110 11.44 -18.30 1.93
CA THR A 110 11.18 -18.30 0.50
C THR A 110 10.03 -17.35 0.17
N ILE A 111 10.25 -16.40 -0.74
CA ILE A 111 9.21 -15.55 -1.33
C ILE A 111 8.65 -16.25 -2.56
N VAL A 112 7.32 -16.33 -2.66
CA VAL A 112 6.59 -16.84 -3.82
C VAL A 112 5.75 -15.72 -4.40
N GLU A 113 6.05 -15.31 -5.63
CA GLU A 113 5.31 -14.29 -6.39
C GLU A 113 4.71 -14.94 -7.64
N ALA A 114 3.43 -14.65 -7.88
CA ALA A 114 2.70 -15.20 -9.01
C ALA A 114 3.10 -14.52 -10.34
N THR A 115 3.47 -13.23 -10.30
CA THR A 115 4.00 -12.50 -11.45
C THR A 115 5.47 -12.82 -11.70
N ASP A 116 5.97 -12.45 -12.87
CA ASP A 116 7.34 -12.68 -13.32
C ASP A 116 8.41 -11.89 -12.53
N ARG A 117 8.00 -10.85 -11.78
CA ARG A 117 8.91 -10.02 -10.99
C ARG A 117 8.27 -9.48 -9.70
N LEU A 118 9.12 -9.13 -8.72
CA LEU A 118 8.70 -8.51 -7.46
C LEU A 118 8.15 -7.10 -7.68
N MET A 119 7.12 -6.72 -6.90
CA MET A 119 6.51 -5.38 -6.93
C MET A 119 6.12 -4.89 -8.33
N GLY A 120 5.81 -5.81 -9.26
CA GLY A 120 5.70 -5.50 -10.69
C GLY A 120 4.60 -4.50 -11.10
N ARG A 121 3.68 -4.19 -10.19
CA ARG A 121 2.62 -3.18 -10.39
C ARG A 121 2.97 -1.79 -9.87
N ALA A 122 4.02 -1.68 -9.06
CA ALA A 122 4.34 -0.47 -8.32
C ALA A 122 5.68 0.15 -8.73
N VAL A 123 6.66 -0.69 -9.05
CA VAL A 123 8.03 -0.22 -9.31
C VAL A 123 8.55 -0.57 -10.70
N THR A 124 9.57 0.17 -11.14
CA THR A 124 10.30 -0.07 -12.39
C THR A 124 10.94 -1.46 -12.40
N THR A 125 11.23 -1.95 -13.61
CA THR A 125 11.93 -3.22 -13.80
C THR A 125 13.30 -3.25 -13.14
N LEU A 126 14.03 -2.12 -13.18
CA LEU A 126 15.34 -1.98 -12.54
C LEU A 126 15.24 -2.15 -11.03
N LEU A 127 14.34 -1.41 -10.39
CA LEU A 127 14.19 -1.48 -8.94
C LEU A 127 13.67 -2.85 -8.48
N SER A 128 12.80 -3.47 -9.26
CA SER A 128 12.30 -4.83 -9.02
C SER A 128 13.43 -5.87 -8.99
N SER A 129 14.36 -5.82 -9.96
CA SER A 129 15.54 -6.68 -9.99
C SER A 129 16.44 -6.43 -8.78
N TRP A 130 16.70 -5.16 -8.48
CA TRP A 130 17.55 -4.79 -7.35
C TRP A 130 17.01 -5.28 -6.00
N PHE A 131 15.69 -5.21 -5.77
CA PHE A 131 15.10 -5.79 -4.55
C PHE A 131 15.17 -7.32 -4.53
N SER A 132 15.10 -7.99 -5.69
CA SER A 132 15.33 -9.44 -5.75
C SER A 132 16.75 -9.76 -5.25
N ASP A 133 17.76 -9.10 -5.81
CA ASP A 133 19.16 -9.29 -5.44
C ASP A 133 19.42 -8.93 -3.96
N LEU A 134 18.78 -7.87 -3.46
CA LEU A 134 18.87 -7.46 -2.05
C LEU A 134 18.36 -8.57 -1.12
N HIS A 135 17.22 -9.16 -1.41
CA HIS A 135 16.65 -10.25 -0.61
C HIS A 135 17.51 -11.53 -0.71
N GLU A 136 17.98 -11.87 -1.91
CA GLU A 136 18.86 -13.03 -2.11
C GLU A 136 20.21 -12.89 -1.40
N THR A 137 20.78 -11.68 -1.37
CA THR A 137 22.00 -11.37 -0.61
C THR A 137 21.80 -11.57 0.90
N HIS A 138 20.58 -11.41 1.39
CA HIS A 138 20.19 -11.71 2.78
C HIS A 138 19.76 -13.16 3.00
N GLY A 139 20.01 -14.06 2.03
CA GLY A 139 19.74 -15.50 2.14
C GLY A 139 18.28 -15.89 1.89
N VAL A 140 17.44 -14.97 1.41
CA VAL A 140 16.05 -15.29 1.03
C VAL A 140 16.02 -15.93 -0.35
N THR A 141 15.26 -17.00 -0.51
CA THR A 141 15.00 -17.57 -1.85
C THR A 141 13.84 -16.84 -2.51
N VAL A 142 14.03 -16.28 -3.70
CA VAL A 142 12.95 -15.63 -4.46
C VAL A 142 12.44 -16.56 -5.57
N ARG A 143 11.13 -16.76 -5.65
CA ARG A 143 10.47 -17.53 -6.72
C ARG A 143 9.34 -16.74 -7.35
N CYS A 144 9.64 -16.10 -8.48
CA CYS A 144 8.65 -15.44 -9.33
C CYS A 144 8.03 -16.43 -10.32
N GLY A 145 6.91 -16.05 -10.93
CA GLY A 145 6.16 -16.87 -11.89
C GLY A 145 5.56 -18.14 -11.27
N ALA A 146 5.41 -18.17 -9.94
CA ALA A 146 5.03 -19.35 -9.19
C ALA A 146 3.66 -19.18 -8.53
N GLY A 147 2.69 -19.99 -8.94
CA GLY A 147 1.35 -20.03 -8.34
C GLY A 147 1.29 -21.00 -7.15
N VAL A 148 0.62 -20.59 -6.06
CA VAL A 148 0.30 -21.47 -4.93
C VAL A 148 -1.06 -22.12 -5.16
N VAL A 149 -1.16 -23.44 -4.96
CA VAL A 149 -2.40 -24.21 -5.18
C VAL A 149 -2.98 -24.84 -3.92
N ALA A 150 -2.19 -25.07 -2.88
CA ALA A 150 -2.64 -25.54 -1.57
C ALA A 150 -1.59 -25.28 -0.49
N LEU A 151 -2.03 -25.24 0.76
CA LEU A 151 -1.17 -25.31 1.95
C LEU A 151 -1.44 -26.63 2.66
N ASP A 152 -0.43 -27.47 2.84
CA ASP A 152 -0.60 -28.79 3.44
C ASP A 152 -0.24 -28.78 4.92
N GLY A 153 -0.92 -29.63 5.70
CA GLY A 153 -0.63 -29.80 7.12
C GLY A 153 -1.71 -30.56 7.88
N LYS A 154 -1.35 -31.04 9.09
CA LYS A 154 -2.28 -31.66 10.04
C LYS A 154 -2.54 -30.68 11.18
N GLY A 155 -3.53 -29.79 11.02
CA GLY A 155 -3.88 -28.73 11.98
C GLY A 155 -2.90 -27.53 12.01
N LYS A 156 -1.63 -27.73 11.67
CA LYS A 156 -0.62 -26.68 11.42
C LYS A 156 -0.01 -26.88 10.03
N VAL A 157 0.30 -25.77 9.35
CA VAL A 157 1.00 -25.80 8.05
C VAL A 157 2.36 -26.49 8.16
N SER A 158 2.68 -27.30 7.17
CA SER A 158 3.97 -27.99 7.02
C SER A 158 4.60 -27.77 5.64
N SER A 159 3.82 -27.39 4.63
CA SER A 159 4.32 -27.08 3.30
C SER A 159 3.36 -26.24 2.46
N VAL A 160 3.88 -25.62 1.41
CA VAL A 160 3.17 -24.87 0.38
C VAL A 160 3.31 -25.61 -0.95
N ALA A 161 2.20 -26.06 -1.53
CA ALA A 161 2.18 -26.72 -2.82
C ALA A 161 2.06 -25.68 -3.94
N LEU A 162 2.92 -25.81 -4.96
CA LEU A 162 2.98 -24.93 -6.11
C LEU A 162 2.32 -25.56 -7.35
N ALA A 163 1.92 -24.72 -8.30
CA ALA A 163 1.24 -25.12 -9.52
C ALA A 163 2.11 -26.00 -10.45
N ASP A 164 3.43 -25.92 -10.31
CA ASP A 164 4.39 -26.76 -11.05
C ASP A 164 4.56 -28.18 -10.45
N GLY A 165 3.82 -28.49 -9.38
CA GLY A 165 3.88 -29.76 -8.67
C GLY A 165 4.97 -29.84 -7.59
N SER A 166 5.81 -28.82 -7.45
CA SER A 166 6.79 -28.74 -6.37
C SER A 166 6.13 -28.36 -5.03
N SER A 167 6.85 -28.62 -3.93
CA SER A 167 6.39 -28.32 -2.58
C SER A 167 7.50 -27.66 -1.77
N LEU A 168 7.17 -26.57 -1.10
CA LEU A 168 8.08 -25.81 -0.24
C LEU A 168 7.78 -26.14 1.22
N PRO A 169 8.72 -26.68 2.00
CA PRO A 169 8.47 -26.95 3.41
C PRO A 169 8.40 -25.64 4.21
N ALA A 170 7.36 -25.48 5.04
CA ALA A 170 7.10 -24.26 5.79
C ALA A 170 6.38 -24.55 7.11
N ASP A 171 6.85 -23.98 8.22
CA ASP A 171 6.15 -24.00 9.51
C ASP A 171 5.50 -22.66 9.87
N LEU A 172 5.70 -21.65 9.01
CA LEU A 172 5.05 -20.35 8.99
C LEU A 172 4.76 -19.95 7.52
N VAL A 173 3.57 -19.42 7.25
CA VAL A 173 3.22 -18.84 5.95
C VAL A 173 2.66 -17.44 6.17
N VAL A 174 3.25 -16.45 5.52
CA VAL A 174 2.77 -15.06 5.55
C VAL A 174 2.14 -14.73 4.21
N ILE A 175 0.90 -14.25 4.22
CA ILE A 175 0.15 -13.92 3.00
C ILE A 175 0.09 -12.40 2.84
N GLY A 176 0.68 -11.92 1.74
CA GLY A 176 0.78 -10.51 1.37
C GLY A 176 0.39 -10.26 -0.10
N ILE A 177 -0.75 -10.79 -0.53
CA ILE A 177 -1.21 -10.75 -1.94
C ILE A 177 -2.04 -9.50 -2.31
N GLY A 178 -1.88 -8.42 -1.55
CA GLY A 178 -2.60 -7.16 -1.72
C GLY A 178 -3.84 -7.03 -0.83
N VAL A 179 -4.59 -5.96 -1.06
CA VAL A 179 -5.78 -5.59 -0.26
C VAL A 179 -7.02 -5.43 -1.14
N GLU A 180 -8.18 -5.36 -0.48
CA GLU A 180 -9.49 -5.08 -1.06
C GLU A 180 -10.13 -3.94 -0.27
N PRO A 181 -10.71 -2.91 -0.91
CA PRO A 181 -11.43 -1.86 -0.19
C PRO A 181 -12.65 -2.44 0.54
N ARG A 182 -13.06 -1.78 1.62
CA ARG A 182 -14.28 -2.13 2.38
C ARG A 182 -15.45 -1.26 1.94
N THR A 183 -16.06 -1.65 0.82
CA THR A 183 -17.11 -0.89 0.12
C THR A 183 -18.53 -1.25 0.55
N GLU A 184 -18.70 -2.24 1.44
CA GLU A 184 -19.99 -2.86 1.71
C GLU A 184 -21.07 -1.85 2.16
N LEU A 185 -20.72 -0.93 3.07
CA LEU A 185 -21.63 0.12 3.54
C LEU A 185 -22.00 1.11 2.43
N ALA A 186 -21.06 1.40 1.53
CA ALA A 186 -21.29 2.32 0.42
C ALA A 186 -22.21 1.71 -0.64
N GLU A 187 -22.02 0.43 -0.95
CA GLU A 187 -22.88 -0.32 -1.86
C GLU A 187 -24.31 -0.43 -1.30
N GLU A 188 -24.45 -0.72 0.00
CA GLU A 188 -25.73 -0.82 0.69
C GLU A 188 -26.55 0.47 0.59
N ILE A 189 -25.90 1.63 0.75
CA ILE A 189 -26.56 2.94 0.67
C ILE A 189 -26.59 3.52 -0.75
N GLY A 190 -26.24 2.73 -1.77
CA GLY A 190 -26.41 3.10 -3.18
C GLY A 190 -25.34 4.04 -3.74
N LEU A 191 -24.16 4.15 -3.11
CA LEU A 191 -23.05 4.92 -3.66
C LEU A 191 -22.39 4.23 -4.86
N THR A 192 -21.80 5.03 -5.74
CA THR A 192 -21.03 4.51 -6.88
C THR A 192 -19.74 3.86 -6.41
N VAL A 193 -19.56 2.59 -6.78
CA VAL A 193 -18.37 1.79 -6.46
C VAL A 193 -17.77 1.20 -7.73
N ASP A 194 -16.49 1.47 -7.96
CA ASP A 194 -15.66 0.86 -9.01
C ASP A 194 -14.25 0.66 -8.45
N ARG A 195 -13.89 -0.59 -8.09
CA ARG A 195 -12.62 -0.92 -7.41
C ARG A 195 -12.38 -0.20 -6.07
N GLY A 196 -13.41 0.48 -5.54
CA GLY A 196 -13.44 1.34 -4.36
C GLY A 196 -14.59 2.35 -4.47
N ILE A 197 -14.86 3.12 -3.42
CA ILE A 197 -15.88 4.18 -3.43
C ILE A 197 -15.41 5.30 -4.35
N VAL A 198 -16.15 5.58 -5.41
CA VAL A 198 -15.78 6.63 -6.36
C VAL A 198 -16.04 7.99 -5.73
N VAL A 199 -15.02 8.82 -5.69
CA VAL A 199 -15.11 10.20 -5.20
C VAL A 199 -14.60 11.19 -6.23
N ASP A 200 -15.04 12.44 -6.14
CA ASP A 200 -14.47 13.54 -6.91
C ASP A 200 -13.17 14.10 -6.27
N ASN A 201 -12.59 15.15 -6.86
CA ASN A 201 -11.40 15.82 -6.33
C ASN A 201 -11.64 16.54 -4.99
N ARG A 202 -12.88 16.59 -4.49
CA ARG A 202 -13.27 17.12 -3.17
C ARG A 202 -13.64 16.01 -2.20
N SER A 203 -13.32 14.76 -2.53
CA SER A 203 -13.64 13.58 -1.74
C SER A 203 -15.15 13.33 -1.58
N ARG A 204 -16.01 13.95 -2.39
CA ARG A 204 -17.47 13.71 -2.37
C ARG A 204 -17.82 12.43 -3.11
N CYS A 205 -18.73 11.66 -2.55
CA CYS A 205 -19.29 10.47 -3.20
C CYS A 205 -20.36 10.87 -4.24
N SER A 206 -21.06 9.88 -4.81
CA SER A 206 -22.20 10.15 -5.70
C SER A 206 -23.39 10.81 -4.99
N ASP A 207 -23.50 10.62 -3.68
CA ASP A 207 -24.31 11.48 -2.81
C ASP A 207 -23.43 12.66 -2.34
N PRO A 208 -23.79 13.92 -2.63
CA PRO A 208 -22.97 15.08 -2.32
C PRO A 208 -22.85 15.39 -0.82
N GLU A 209 -23.69 14.82 0.04
CA GLU A 209 -23.62 14.99 1.50
C GLU A 209 -22.67 13.99 2.17
N ILE A 210 -22.15 13.02 1.40
CA ILE A 210 -21.29 11.96 1.89
C ILE A 210 -19.89 12.11 1.30
N VAL A 211 -18.88 12.03 2.16
CA VAL A 211 -17.48 11.97 1.75
C VAL A 211 -16.88 10.59 2.04
N ALA A 212 -15.87 10.20 1.29
CA ALA A 212 -15.09 8.99 1.59
C ALA A 212 -13.59 9.29 1.50
N VAL A 213 -12.78 8.55 2.27
CA VAL A 213 -11.35 8.85 2.46
C VAL A 213 -10.47 7.61 2.63
N GLY A 214 -9.25 7.67 2.12
CA GLY A 214 -8.20 6.67 2.29
C GLY A 214 -8.28 5.51 1.30
N ASP A 215 -7.74 4.36 1.70
CA ASP A 215 -7.59 3.15 0.86
C ASP A 215 -8.90 2.66 0.19
N VAL A 216 -10.06 3.05 0.75
CA VAL A 216 -11.38 2.67 0.23
C VAL A 216 -11.75 3.42 -1.06
N THR A 217 -11.12 4.55 -1.33
CA THR A 217 -11.57 5.48 -2.38
C THR A 217 -10.92 5.25 -3.74
N VAL A 218 -11.65 5.55 -4.80
CA VAL A 218 -11.11 5.78 -6.14
C VAL A 218 -11.34 7.24 -6.48
N LEU A 219 -10.26 7.95 -6.80
CA LEU A 219 -10.26 9.40 -7.04
C LEU A 219 -9.69 9.75 -8.42
N PRO A 220 -9.95 10.96 -8.96
CA PRO A 220 -9.29 11.44 -10.17
C PRO A 220 -7.77 11.42 -10.00
N HIS A 221 -7.06 11.00 -11.05
CA HIS A 221 -5.61 10.92 -10.99
C HIS A 221 -4.99 12.34 -10.99
N PRO A 222 -4.20 12.74 -9.98
CA PRO A 222 -3.75 14.13 -9.83
C PRO A 222 -2.77 14.59 -10.92
N LEU A 223 -2.15 13.66 -11.65
CA LEU A 223 -1.24 13.95 -12.77
C LEU A 223 -1.81 13.56 -14.15
N ASP A 224 -3.02 12.99 -14.20
CA ASP A 224 -3.67 12.57 -15.45
C ASP A 224 -5.19 12.79 -15.34
N PRO A 225 -5.73 13.88 -15.92
CA PRO A 225 -7.15 14.22 -15.77
C PRO A 225 -8.09 13.21 -16.44
N THR A 226 -7.58 12.28 -17.24
CA THR A 226 -8.40 11.26 -17.94
C THR A 226 -8.48 9.94 -17.19
N ALA A 227 -7.66 9.78 -16.14
CA ALA A 227 -7.55 8.54 -15.39
C ALA A 227 -8.10 8.67 -13.97
N THR A 228 -8.41 7.52 -13.38
CA THR A 228 -8.68 7.38 -11.94
C THR A 228 -7.60 6.54 -11.29
N ILE A 229 -7.40 6.75 -10.00
CA ILE A 229 -6.42 6.02 -9.20
C ILE A 229 -7.03 5.58 -7.88
N ARG A 230 -6.45 4.55 -7.28
CA ARG A 230 -6.67 4.18 -5.88
C ARG A 230 -5.31 4.15 -5.20
N LEU A 231 -5.18 4.89 -4.11
CA LEU A 231 -3.91 5.08 -3.42
C LEU A 231 -3.97 4.48 -2.01
N GLU A 232 -3.15 3.45 -1.79
CA GLU A 232 -3.03 2.70 -0.53
C GLU A 232 -1.84 3.23 0.29
N SER A 233 -1.82 4.54 0.59
CA SER A 233 -0.70 5.20 1.27
C SER A 233 -1.14 6.09 2.43
N VAL A 234 -0.27 6.19 3.44
CA VAL A 234 -0.48 7.08 4.60
C VAL A 234 -0.61 8.54 4.17
N GLN A 235 0.19 8.98 3.19
CA GLN A 235 0.08 10.32 2.66
C GLN A 235 -1.31 10.54 2.03
N ASN A 236 -1.74 9.68 1.12
CA ASN A 236 -3.04 9.83 0.47
C ASN A 236 -4.17 9.92 1.51
N ALA A 237 -4.19 9.00 2.48
CA ALA A 237 -5.22 9.00 3.52
C ALA A 237 -5.22 10.30 4.35
N THR A 238 -4.04 10.87 4.64
CA THR A 238 -3.91 12.12 5.40
C THR A 238 -4.35 13.32 4.57
N ASP A 239 -3.84 13.46 3.35
CA ASP A 239 -4.13 14.59 2.48
C ASP A 239 -5.60 14.60 2.03
N GLN A 240 -6.19 13.42 1.80
CA GLN A 240 -7.60 13.29 1.45
C GLN A 240 -8.53 13.55 2.64
N ALA A 241 -8.13 13.22 3.88
CA ALA A 241 -8.92 13.56 5.07
C ALA A 241 -9.04 15.07 5.26
N ASP A 242 -7.96 15.78 4.95
CA ASP A 242 -7.86 17.24 4.92
C ASP A 242 -8.81 17.88 3.90
N VAL A 243 -9.01 17.23 2.74
CA VAL A 243 -9.96 17.65 1.71
C VAL A 243 -11.39 17.30 2.12
N ALA A 244 -11.65 16.09 2.60
CA ALA A 244 -12.96 15.65 3.06
C ALA A 244 -13.50 16.54 4.19
N ALA A 245 -12.66 16.91 5.16
CA ALA A 245 -13.03 17.83 6.23
C ALA A 245 -13.39 19.23 5.70
N ALA A 246 -12.63 19.76 4.73
CA ALA A 246 -12.94 21.03 4.09
C ALA A 246 -14.30 20.98 3.37
N THR A 247 -14.57 19.90 2.64
CA THR A 247 -15.83 19.66 1.94
C THR A 247 -17.03 19.63 2.89
N LEU A 248 -16.94 18.90 4.00
CA LEU A 248 -18.00 18.84 5.02
C LEU A 248 -18.27 20.21 5.65
N LEU A 249 -17.23 21.04 5.79
CA LEU A 249 -17.33 22.42 6.28
C LEU A 249 -17.78 23.43 5.21
N GLY A 250 -18.10 22.99 3.98
CA GLY A 250 -18.50 23.87 2.88
C GLY A 250 -17.35 24.74 2.34
N GLN A 251 -16.09 24.32 2.54
CA GLN A 251 -14.91 25.02 2.07
C GLN A 251 -14.44 24.49 0.71
N GLU A 252 -13.96 25.40 -0.13
CA GLU A 252 -13.41 25.08 -1.45
C GLU A 252 -11.98 24.57 -1.33
N ARG A 253 -11.79 23.25 -1.37
CA ARG A 253 -10.47 22.61 -1.41
C ARG A 253 -10.49 21.38 -2.31
N GLU A 254 -9.48 21.23 -3.14
CA GLU A 254 -9.33 20.09 -4.05
C GLU A 254 -8.07 19.30 -3.75
N TYR A 255 -8.14 17.99 -3.95
CA TYR A 255 -7.02 17.08 -3.87
C TYR A 255 -6.11 17.25 -5.09
N SER A 256 -4.87 17.70 -4.85
CA SER A 256 -3.86 17.96 -5.89
C SER A 256 -2.47 17.44 -5.51
N ALA A 257 -2.37 16.60 -4.48
CA ALA A 257 -1.09 16.13 -3.98
C ALA A 257 -0.45 15.12 -4.96
N VAL A 258 0.83 15.33 -5.25
CA VAL A 258 1.66 14.35 -5.98
C VAL A 258 1.75 13.07 -5.14
N PRO A 259 1.31 11.91 -5.65
CA PRO A 259 1.36 10.66 -4.91
C PRO A 259 2.79 10.32 -4.50
N TRP A 260 2.97 9.88 -3.26
CA TRP A 260 4.23 9.30 -2.84
C TRP A 260 4.03 8.22 -1.79
N PHE A 261 5.03 7.36 -1.67
CA PHE A 261 5.04 6.21 -0.79
C PHE A 261 6.47 5.90 -0.33
N TRP A 262 6.61 5.13 0.75
CA TRP A 262 7.92 4.64 1.20
C TRP A 262 7.82 3.19 1.66
N SER A 263 8.94 2.47 1.60
CA SER A 263 9.09 1.13 2.15
C SER A 263 10.47 1.03 2.79
N ASP A 264 10.56 0.35 3.92
CA ASP A 264 11.80 0.12 4.66
C ASP A 264 12.10 -1.38 4.66
N GLN A 265 13.17 -1.80 3.99
CA GLN A 265 13.57 -3.21 3.88
C GLN A 265 15.07 -3.32 4.15
N TYR A 266 15.45 -3.98 5.25
CA TYR A 266 16.84 -3.98 5.73
C TYR A 266 17.34 -2.54 5.99
N ASP A 267 18.46 -2.14 5.38
CA ASP A 267 19.00 -0.77 5.38
C ASP A 267 18.55 0.06 4.17
N ALA A 268 17.72 -0.50 3.28
CA ALA A 268 17.18 0.18 2.13
C ALA A 268 15.91 0.96 2.49
N LYS A 269 16.01 2.29 2.47
CA LYS A 269 14.85 3.17 2.52
C LYS A 269 14.45 3.57 1.11
N LEU A 270 13.37 2.98 0.62
CA LEU A 270 12.73 3.37 -0.63
C LEU A 270 11.78 4.54 -0.40
N GLN A 271 11.91 5.59 -1.19
CA GLN A 271 10.91 6.64 -1.33
C GLN A 271 10.55 6.79 -2.81
N MET A 272 9.29 6.56 -3.15
CA MET A 272 8.79 6.70 -4.51
C MET A 272 7.83 7.88 -4.61
N VAL A 273 7.87 8.58 -5.74
CA VAL A 273 7.04 9.75 -6.02
C VAL A 273 6.50 9.70 -7.44
N GLY A 274 5.27 10.17 -7.62
CA GLY A 274 4.53 10.06 -8.87
C GLY A 274 3.80 8.72 -9.01
N ALA A 275 3.38 8.41 -10.23
CA ALA A 275 2.69 7.16 -10.57
C ALA A 275 3.29 6.62 -11.88
N PRO A 276 4.52 6.05 -11.85
CA PRO A 276 5.23 5.63 -13.05
C PRO A 276 4.70 4.29 -13.59
N SER A 277 3.39 4.09 -13.67
CA SER A 277 2.82 2.86 -14.24
C SER A 277 2.96 2.78 -15.76
N ALA A 278 3.22 3.93 -16.41
CA ALA A 278 3.57 4.02 -17.82
C ALA A 278 4.82 4.90 -17.98
N TYR A 279 5.89 4.31 -18.51
CA TYR A 279 7.15 4.98 -18.85
C TYR A 279 7.72 4.36 -20.14
N ASP A 280 8.48 5.14 -20.90
CA ASP A 280 9.23 4.69 -22.07
C ASP A 280 10.75 4.89 -21.91
N GLU A 281 11.18 5.63 -20.90
CA GLU A 281 12.59 5.86 -20.59
C GLU A 281 12.85 5.87 -19.07
N LEU A 282 13.94 5.23 -18.67
CA LEU A 282 14.42 5.20 -17.28
C LEU A 282 15.84 5.77 -17.22
N VAL A 283 16.08 6.66 -16.25
CA VAL A 283 17.40 7.23 -16.02
C VAL A 283 17.86 6.89 -14.60
N MET A 284 18.94 6.14 -14.50
CA MET A 284 19.58 5.83 -13.22
C MET A 284 20.58 6.93 -12.86
N ARG A 285 20.57 7.34 -11.60
CA ARG A 285 21.42 8.35 -11.00
C ARG A 285 22.07 7.78 -9.74
N GLY A 286 23.40 7.84 -9.66
CA GLY A 286 24.16 7.16 -8.61
C GLY A 286 24.41 5.68 -8.94
N SER A 287 24.88 4.92 -7.96
CA SER A 287 25.21 3.50 -8.12
C SER A 287 24.46 2.64 -7.09
N PRO A 288 23.81 1.54 -7.51
CA PRO A 288 23.27 0.55 -6.58
C PRO A 288 24.31 -0.02 -5.61
N ASP A 289 25.58 -0.13 -6.04
CA ASP A 289 26.68 -0.65 -5.22
C ASP A 289 27.04 0.28 -4.04
N ASP A 290 26.73 1.58 -4.16
CA ASP A 290 26.98 2.58 -3.11
C ASP A 290 25.87 2.60 -2.04
N GLY A 291 24.83 1.76 -2.19
CA GLY A 291 23.68 1.70 -1.29
C GLY A 291 22.73 2.90 -1.37
N ALA A 292 22.97 3.85 -2.29
CA ALA A 292 22.12 5.01 -2.52
C ALA A 292 22.07 5.39 -4.01
N PHE A 293 20.87 5.38 -4.59
CA PHE A 293 20.65 5.70 -6.00
C PHE A 293 19.20 6.11 -6.25
N THR A 294 18.95 6.69 -7.41
CA THR A 294 17.62 7.08 -7.86
C THR A 294 17.37 6.60 -9.28
N VAL A 295 16.18 6.05 -9.53
CA VAL A 295 15.67 5.78 -10.87
C VAL A 295 14.59 6.81 -11.18
N LEU A 296 14.80 7.64 -12.19
CA LEU A 296 13.80 8.58 -12.70
C LEU A 296 13.09 7.96 -13.89
N ALA A 297 11.76 8.06 -13.93
CA ALA A 297 10.93 7.51 -14.99
C ALA A 297 10.32 8.62 -15.84
N TYR A 298 10.39 8.43 -17.16
CA TYR A 298 9.89 9.37 -18.16
C TYR A 298 8.89 8.69 -19.08
N ALA A 299 7.86 9.44 -19.49
CA ALA A 299 6.90 9.02 -20.51
C ALA A 299 6.75 10.13 -21.54
N HIS A 300 7.07 9.83 -22.80
CA HIS A 300 7.01 10.77 -23.92
C HIS A 300 7.79 12.06 -23.61
N GLY A 301 8.98 11.91 -23.02
CA GLY A 301 9.85 13.01 -22.63
C GLY A 301 9.38 13.81 -21.42
N ARG A 302 8.31 13.42 -20.72
CA ARG A 302 7.86 14.06 -19.46
C ARG A 302 8.28 13.22 -18.25
N LEU A 303 8.73 13.88 -17.19
CA LEU A 303 9.01 13.24 -15.91
C LEU A 303 7.69 12.77 -15.27
N VAL A 304 7.55 11.48 -15.00
CA VAL A 304 6.32 10.88 -14.42
C VAL A 304 6.51 10.34 -13.00
N GLY A 305 7.74 10.13 -12.57
CA GLY A 305 8.04 9.67 -11.24
C GLY A 305 9.52 9.47 -10.97
N ALA A 306 9.84 9.15 -9.72
CA ALA A 306 11.14 8.63 -9.35
C ALA A 306 11.05 7.66 -8.18
N GLU A 307 12.04 6.78 -8.11
CA GLU A 307 12.24 5.78 -7.08
C GLU A 307 13.62 6.02 -6.47
N CYS A 308 13.66 6.44 -5.20
CA CYS A 308 14.88 6.86 -4.52
C CYS A 308 15.22 5.86 -3.41
N ILE A 309 16.34 5.16 -3.53
CA ILE A 309 16.92 4.36 -2.46
C ILE A 309 17.92 5.23 -1.70
N ASN A 310 17.66 5.46 -0.41
CA ASN A 310 18.53 6.21 0.49
C ASN A 310 18.91 7.63 0.00
N SER A 311 18.17 8.20 -0.95
CA SER A 311 18.40 9.53 -1.53
C SER A 311 17.24 10.49 -1.24
N ALA A 312 17.13 10.93 0.01
CA ALA A 312 16.07 11.85 0.44
C ALA A 312 16.10 13.21 -0.29
N ALA A 313 17.30 13.66 -0.68
CA ALA A 313 17.47 14.93 -1.40
C ALA A 313 16.85 14.87 -2.80
N ASP A 314 17.06 13.77 -3.53
CA ASP A 314 16.50 13.57 -4.86
C ASP A 314 14.98 13.40 -4.79
N PHE A 315 14.47 12.63 -3.81
CA PHE A 315 13.04 12.52 -3.54
C PHE A 315 12.36 13.89 -3.37
N VAL A 316 12.92 14.77 -2.54
CA VAL A 316 12.36 16.12 -2.31
C VAL A 316 12.41 16.96 -3.59
N ALA A 317 13.49 16.89 -4.37
CA ALA A 317 13.63 17.65 -5.60
C ALA A 317 12.62 17.20 -6.66
N VAL A 318 12.51 15.89 -6.91
CA VAL A 318 11.57 15.32 -7.89
C VAL A 318 10.12 15.60 -7.48
N ARG A 319 9.77 15.46 -6.21
CA ARG A 319 8.42 15.78 -5.71
C ARG A 319 8.04 17.23 -6.01
N ARG A 320 8.98 18.16 -5.85
CA ARG A 320 8.78 19.58 -6.19
C ARG A 320 8.64 19.79 -7.70
N ALA A 321 9.46 19.12 -8.50
CA ALA A 321 9.37 19.18 -9.97
C ALA A 321 7.98 18.75 -10.45
N LEU A 322 7.52 17.57 -10.02
CA LEU A 322 6.21 17.02 -10.38
C LEU A 322 5.06 17.92 -9.93
N ALA A 323 5.13 18.46 -8.70
CA ALA A 323 4.10 19.38 -8.19
C ALA A 323 4.04 20.70 -9.00
N ALA A 324 5.16 21.13 -9.58
CA ALA A 324 5.24 22.32 -10.42
C ALA A 324 5.02 22.03 -11.92
N GLY A 325 4.79 20.77 -12.32
CA GLY A 325 4.71 20.37 -13.73
C GLY A 325 6.03 20.50 -14.50
N ILE A 326 7.17 20.54 -13.79
CA ILE A 326 8.50 20.69 -14.35
C ILE A 326 9.07 19.32 -14.73
N THR A 327 9.53 19.18 -15.96
CA THR A 327 10.28 18.01 -16.41
C THR A 327 11.77 18.27 -16.26
N LEU A 328 12.43 17.45 -15.44
CA LEU A 328 13.87 17.50 -15.26
C LEU A 328 14.58 16.94 -16.51
N PRO A 329 15.57 17.64 -17.10
CA PRO A 329 16.20 17.22 -18.35
C PRO A 329 17.04 15.94 -18.20
N VAL A 330 16.73 14.93 -19.03
CA VAL A 330 17.34 13.58 -19.01
C VAL A 330 18.86 13.60 -19.00
N ASP A 331 19.48 14.46 -19.82
CA ASP A 331 20.94 14.60 -19.97
C ASP A 331 21.62 15.15 -18.70
N ARG A 332 20.88 15.81 -17.82
CA ARG A 332 21.41 16.42 -16.59
C ARG A 332 21.15 15.59 -15.34
N VAL A 333 20.07 14.81 -15.30
CA VAL A 333 19.70 14.05 -14.09
C VAL A 333 20.60 12.83 -13.86
N ALA A 334 21.19 12.27 -14.91
CA ALA A 334 22.10 11.12 -14.80
C ALA A 334 23.40 11.43 -14.05
N ASP A 335 23.88 12.68 -14.12
CA ASP A 335 25.12 13.11 -13.47
C ASP A 335 24.91 13.32 -11.95
N PRO A 336 25.41 12.43 -11.07
CA PRO A 336 25.20 12.52 -9.63
C PRO A 336 25.79 13.79 -8.99
N THR A 337 26.67 14.52 -9.68
CA THR A 337 27.23 15.78 -9.19
C THR A 337 26.29 16.97 -9.35
N VAL A 338 25.30 16.87 -10.26
CA VAL A 338 24.27 17.90 -10.47
C VAL A 338 23.21 17.80 -9.39
N ARG A 339 23.07 18.79 -8.52
CA ARG A 339 21.98 18.80 -7.52
C ARG A 339 20.62 19.00 -8.21
N LEU A 340 19.72 18.02 -8.17
CA LEU A 340 18.42 18.10 -8.87
C LEU A 340 17.61 19.35 -8.51
N LYS A 341 17.72 19.85 -7.28
CA LYS A 341 17.06 21.11 -6.84
C LYS A 341 17.46 22.33 -7.67
N THR A 342 18.64 22.36 -8.30
CA THR A 342 19.08 23.49 -9.14
C THR A 342 18.52 23.45 -10.57
N LEU A 343 17.75 22.41 -10.90
CA LEU A 343 17.07 22.24 -12.20
C LEU A 343 15.56 22.59 -12.11
N LEU A 344 15.10 23.05 -10.95
CA LEU A 344 13.73 23.50 -10.68
C LEU A 344 13.55 24.99 -11.03
#